data_AF-A0A1B8EGY4-F1
#
_entry.id   AF-A0A1B8EGY4-F1
#
_cell.length_a   1.000
_cell.length_b   1.000
_cell.length_c   1.000
_cell.angle_alpha   90.00
_cell.angle_beta   90.00
_cell.angle_gamma   90.00
#
_symmetry.space_group_name_H-M   'P 1'
#
loop_
_entity.id
_entity.type
_entity.pdbx_description
1 polymer ?
#
loop_
_entity_poly.entity_id
_entity_poly.type
_entity_poly.pdbx_seq_one_letter_code
_entity_poly.pdbx_strand_id
1 'polypeptide(L)'
;MPSFNSALIAALGLPLIKLAHGQIFTVNCQPLTIQRGDPIINPGAISAHVHAVIGGTAFQQTMGLNTALNAKDTTCDKKIDKSNYWQPQLYHQNSDGSFDLIHFQGSAVYYLNRACDYEAGRTQCLSGFSPAAPPAGLRMVTGNPMRRTIDESLFEHQAMQHVCLNADSSDDTYSLPKQSCDRMRAETFFPSCWDGVNLDSDNHSSHMAYPAIGTYDGGVCPESHPKAIFSLFYEFFYDTSAYKDFNKWVYEMGDPTGYGLHGLDPEIAAPAEEVGLNGPVAKLLGNNPVTGTPIMKRSSVAGRVKL
;
A
#
# COMPACT_ATOMS: atom_id res chain seq x y z
N MET A 1 -59.21 -51.75 -5.97
CA MET A 1 -58.82 -50.79 -4.92
C MET A 1 -57.30 -50.83 -4.82
N PRO A 2 -56.58 -49.72 -5.09
CA PRO A 2 -55.13 -49.76 -5.29
C PRO A 2 -54.30 -49.44 -4.02
N SER A 3 -53.12 -50.07 -3.96
CA SER A 3 -51.86 -49.64 -3.29
C SER A 3 -51.90 -48.67 -2.10
N PHE A 4 -51.44 -49.15 -0.94
CA PHE A 4 -50.78 -48.29 0.05
C PHE A 4 -49.42 -47.81 -0.49
N ASN A 5 -49.14 -46.51 -0.44
CA ASN A 5 -47.82 -45.96 -0.73
C ASN A 5 -47.09 -45.64 0.59
N SER A 6 -45.94 -46.28 0.80
CA SER A 6 -45.02 -45.92 1.89
C SER A 6 -44.28 -44.62 1.57
N ALA A 7 -44.50 -43.57 2.35
CA ALA A 7 -43.74 -42.33 2.22
C ALA A 7 -42.32 -42.51 2.77
N LEU A 8 -41.31 -42.50 1.90
CA LEU A 8 -39.92 -42.38 2.33
C LEU A 8 -39.69 -40.98 2.92
N ILE A 9 -39.33 -40.91 4.20
CA ILE A 9 -38.77 -39.69 4.79
C ILE A 9 -37.33 -39.58 4.30
N ALA A 10 -37.14 -38.83 3.20
CA ALA A 10 -35.81 -38.47 2.72
C ALA A 10 -35.16 -37.50 3.71
N ALA A 11 -34.22 -37.99 4.52
CA ALA A 11 -33.41 -37.15 5.39
C ALA A 11 -32.54 -36.23 4.53
N LEU A 12 -32.93 -34.95 4.42
CA LEU A 12 -32.14 -33.92 3.76
C LEU A 12 -30.87 -33.65 4.57
N GLY A 13 -29.80 -34.37 4.23
CA GLY A 13 -28.46 -34.09 4.69
C GLY A 13 -28.03 -32.72 4.19
N LEU A 14 -28.21 -31.69 5.03
CA LEU A 14 -27.67 -30.36 4.81
C LEU A 14 -26.16 -30.51 4.53
N PRO A 15 -25.66 -30.05 3.36
CA PRO A 15 -24.23 -30.05 3.13
C PRO A 15 -23.58 -29.17 4.18
N LEU A 16 -22.56 -29.68 4.85
CA LEU A 16 -21.67 -28.88 5.68
C LEU A 16 -20.98 -27.86 4.77
N ILE A 17 -21.58 -26.68 4.65
CA ILE A 17 -20.96 -25.52 4.02
C ILE A 17 -19.72 -25.23 4.86
N LYS A 18 -18.56 -25.68 4.38
CA LYS A 18 -17.28 -25.14 4.80
C LYS A 18 -17.29 -23.68 4.41
N LEU A 19 -17.71 -22.82 5.34
CA LEU A 19 -17.39 -21.41 5.32
C LEU A 19 -15.87 -21.31 5.17
N ALA A 20 -15.42 -20.94 3.98
CA ALA A 20 -14.06 -20.51 3.77
C ALA A 20 -13.88 -19.31 4.70
N HIS A 21 -13.13 -19.49 5.78
CA HIS A 21 -12.84 -18.41 6.70
C HIS A 21 -11.96 -17.44 5.93
N GLY A 22 -12.53 -16.29 5.54
CA GLY A 22 -11.82 -15.30 4.75
C GLY A 22 -10.64 -14.76 5.55
N GLN A 23 -9.43 -15.27 5.29
CA GLN A 23 -8.17 -14.80 5.88
C GLN A 23 -7.75 -13.41 5.35
N ILE A 24 -8.65 -12.75 4.63
CA ILE A 24 -8.48 -11.51 3.89
C ILE A 24 -9.78 -10.71 4.02
N PHE A 25 -9.66 -9.45 4.46
CA PHE A 25 -10.71 -8.44 4.26
C PHE A 25 -10.16 -7.38 3.30
N THR A 26 -10.83 -7.18 2.16
CA THR A 26 -10.39 -6.26 1.11
C THR A 26 -11.37 -5.11 0.95
N VAL A 27 -10.85 -3.90 0.84
CA VAL A 27 -11.58 -2.66 0.62
C VAL A 27 -11.10 -2.05 -0.70
N ASN A 28 -12.02 -1.79 -1.64
CA ASN A 28 -11.69 -1.19 -2.94
C ASN A 28 -12.19 0.25 -2.94
N CYS A 29 -11.33 1.23 -3.21
CA CYS A 29 -11.65 2.64 -3.03
C CYS A 29 -11.31 3.49 -4.26
N GLN A 30 -12.21 4.39 -4.61
CA GLN A 30 -11.96 5.44 -5.60
C GLN A 30 -11.12 6.59 -4.98
N PRO A 31 -10.42 7.39 -5.80
CA PRO A 31 -9.71 8.56 -5.31
C PRO A 31 -10.62 9.49 -4.49
N LEU A 32 -10.20 9.84 -3.29
CA LEU A 32 -10.84 10.87 -2.47
C LEU A 32 -10.29 12.25 -2.82
N THR A 33 -8.97 12.36 -2.98
CA THR A 33 -8.25 13.63 -3.12
C THR A 33 -6.77 13.41 -3.47
N ILE A 34 -6.15 14.39 -4.12
CA ILE A 34 -4.69 14.47 -4.36
C ILE A 34 -4.24 15.83 -3.83
N GLN A 35 -3.23 15.87 -2.96
CA GLN A 35 -2.98 17.03 -2.08
C GLN A 35 -1.66 16.93 -1.29
N ARG A 36 -1.16 18.04 -0.76
CA ARG A 36 -0.04 18.06 0.20
C ARG A 36 -0.50 17.93 1.65
N GLY A 37 -1.05 16.77 1.99
CA GLY A 37 -1.48 16.49 3.36
C GLY A 37 -0.74 15.28 3.94
N ASP A 38 -0.21 15.42 5.16
CA ASP A 38 0.24 14.31 6.01
C ASP A 38 -0.07 14.58 7.51
N PRO A 39 -0.85 13.75 8.22
CA PRO A 39 -1.23 13.96 9.63
C PRO A 39 -0.34 13.27 10.63
N ILE A 40 0.48 12.34 10.14
CA ILE A 40 1.41 11.56 10.93
C ILE A 40 2.69 12.38 11.02
N ILE A 41 3.25 12.71 9.85
CA ILE A 41 4.51 13.46 9.71
C ILE A 41 4.31 14.98 9.91
N ASN A 42 3.20 15.56 9.43
CA ASN A 42 2.99 17.02 9.44
C ASN A 42 1.60 17.47 9.99
N PRO A 43 1.13 16.96 11.16
CA PRO A 43 -0.17 17.34 11.72
C PRO A 43 -0.32 18.85 11.92
N GLY A 44 -1.35 19.44 11.30
CA GLY A 44 -1.66 20.86 11.35
C GLY A 44 -0.86 21.72 10.37
N ALA A 45 -0.07 21.10 9.49
CA ALA A 45 0.79 21.76 8.51
C ALA A 45 0.59 21.20 7.09
N ILE A 46 1.19 21.85 6.10
CA ILE A 46 1.23 21.38 4.72
C ILE A 46 2.37 20.36 4.59
N SER A 47 2.08 19.19 4.01
CA SER A 47 3.07 18.13 3.80
C SER A 47 4.29 18.61 3.01
N ALA A 48 5.45 18.00 3.29
CA ALA A 48 6.63 18.12 2.44
C ALA A 48 6.34 17.80 0.96
N HIS A 49 5.39 16.90 0.65
CA HIS A 49 5.08 16.45 -0.72
C HIS A 49 3.60 16.07 -0.94
N VAL A 50 3.15 15.99 -2.19
CA VAL A 50 1.80 15.55 -2.60
C VAL A 50 1.60 14.04 -2.41
N HIS A 51 0.45 13.70 -1.85
CA HIS A 51 -0.06 12.36 -1.67
C HIS A 51 -1.35 12.12 -2.48
N ALA A 52 -1.50 10.89 -2.97
CA ALA A 52 -2.74 10.33 -3.51
C ALA A 52 -3.52 9.66 -2.36
N VAL A 53 -4.81 9.98 -2.21
CA VAL A 53 -5.59 9.59 -1.01
C VAL A 53 -6.88 8.87 -1.38
N ILE A 54 -7.24 7.86 -0.60
CA ILE A 54 -8.54 7.17 -0.62
C ILE A 54 -9.18 7.12 0.78
N GLY A 55 -10.48 6.76 0.87
CA GLY A 55 -11.12 6.36 2.12
C GLY A 55 -12.25 7.27 2.60
N GLY A 56 -12.39 7.39 3.92
CA GLY A 56 -13.39 8.21 4.60
C GLY A 56 -13.37 9.69 4.21
N THR A 57 -14.55 10.31 4.15
CA THR A 57 -14.69 11.75 3.88
C THR A 57 -14.37 12.65 5.10
N ALA A 58 -13.74 12.12 6.15
CA ALA A 58 -13.39 12.90 7.34
C ALA A 58 -12.04 13.62 7.21
N PHE A 59 -11.11 13.08 6.40
CA PHE A 59 -9.78 13.61 6.08
C PHE A 59 -9.70 15.15 6.28
N GLN A 60 -9.01 15.65 7.32
CA GLN A 60 -8.89 17.05 7.83
C GLN A 60 -7.49 17.36 8.46
N GLN A 61 -6.93 18.57 8.35
CA GLN A 61 -5.48 18.81 8.61
C GLN A 61 -4.91 18.45 10.00
N THR A 62 -5.74 18.12 10.98
CA THR A 62 -5.31 17.47 12.23
C THR A 62 -6.36 16.48 12.67
N MET A 63 -5.98 15.22 12.89
CA MET A 63 -6.92 14.15 13.23
C MET A 63 -6.47 13.35 14.44
N GLY A 64 -7.41 13.20 15.37
CA GLY A 64 -7.31 12.29 16.51
C GLY A 64 -8.21 11.07 16.33
N LEU A 65 -8.15 10.16 17.29
CA LEU A 65 -8.76 8.83 17.29
C LEU A 65 -10.19 8.73 16.74
N ASN A 66 -11.05 9.73 17.00
CA ASN A 66 -12.47 9.67 16.64
C ASN A 66 -12.79 10.23 15.25
N THR A 67 -11.82 10.72 14.49
CA THR A 67 -12.12 11.58 13.34
C THR A 67 -12.60 10.74 12.13
N ALA A 68 -11.96 9.61 11.82
CA ALA A 68 -12.48 8.57 10.91
C ALA A 68 -13.89 8.13 11.25
N LEU A 69 -14.15 7.84 12.53
CA LEU A 69 -15.45 7.37 13.00
C LEU A 69 -16.58 8.37 12.67
N ASN A 70 -16.25 9.66 12.61
CA ASN A 70 -17.14 10.76 12.25
C ASN A 70 -17.27 11.03 10.74
N ALA A 71 -16.60 10.29 9.85
CA ALA A 71 -16.78 10.43 8.41
C ALA A 71 -18.24 10.18 8.01
N LYS A 72 -18.79 11.03 7.14
CA LYS A 72 -20.18 10.95 6.69
C LYS A 72 -20.39 9.90 5.61
N ASP A 73 -19.38 9.72 4.76
CA ASP A 73 -19.31 8.65 3.77
C ASP A 73 -17.83 8.24 3.55
N THR A 74 -17.58 7.32 2.63
CA THR A 74 -16.26 6.83 2.21
C THR A 74 -16.24 6.60 0.69
N THR A 75 -15.09 6.79 0.03
CA THR A 75 -14.91 6.43 -1.39
C THR A 75 -14.77 4.93 -1.63
N CYS A 76 -14.81 4.14 -0.55
CA CYS A 76 -14.65 2.70 -0.54
C CYS A 76 -15.95 1.91 -0.76
N ASP A 77 -15.82 0.70 -1.32
CA ASP A 77 -16.91 -0.24 -1.55
C ASP A 77 -17.45 -0.86 -0.24
N LYS A 78 -16.67 -0.85 0.85
CA LYS A 78 -17.11 -1.21 2.20
C LYS A 78 -17.50 0.05 2.96
N LYS A 79 -18.78 0.41 2.97
CA LYS A 79 -19.31 1.61 3.68
C LYS A 79 -19.16 1.59 5.22
N ILE A 80 -18.68 0.48 5.80
CA ILE A 80 -18.25 0.41 7.20
C ILE A 80 -16.81 0.91 7.41
N ASP A 81 -15.96 0.85 6.38
CA ASP A 81 -14.59 1.36 6.45
C ASP A 81 -14.57 2.87 6.20
N LYS A 82 -14.16 3.61 7.23
CA LYS A 82 -14.01 5.06 7.22
C LYS A 82 -12.55 5.50 7.37
N SER A 83 -11.62 4.56 7.40
CA SER A 83 -10.18 4.80 7.47
C SER A 83 -9.71 5.57 6.23
N ASN A 84 -8.50 6.12 6.25
CA ASN A 84 -7.94 6.80 5.09
C ASN A 84 -6.51 6.37 4.86
N TYR A 85 -6.20 6.05 3.61
CA TYR A 85 -4.92 5.49 3.22
C TYR A 85 -4.32 6.37 2.12
N TRP A 86 -3.01 6.63 2.18
CA TRP A 86 -2.33 7.39 1.15
C TRP A 86 -0.89 6.94 0.90
N GLN A 87 -0.42 7.30 -0.29
CA GLN A 87 0.92 7.09 -0.80
C GLN A 87 1.37 8.35 -1.57
N PRO A 88 2.68 8.55 -1.82
CA PRO A 88 3.18 9.61 -2.69
C PRO A 88 2.53 9.58 -4.07
N GLN A 89 2.12 10.75 -4.54
CA GLN A 89 1.58 10.90 -5.90
C GLN A 89 2.69 10.75 -6.94
N LEU A 90 2.36 10.09 -8.05
CA LEU A 90 3.26 9.87 -9.19
C LEU A 90 3.11 10.97 -10.26
N TYR A 91 4.22 11.42 -10.82
CA TYR A 91 4.30 12.41 -11.89
C TYR A 91 5.14 11.88 -13.06
N HIS A 92 4.87 12.38 -14.28
CA HIS A 92 5.74 12.19 -15.45
C HIS A 92 6.52 13.48 -15.70
N GLN A 93 7.85 13.40 -15.71
CA GLN A 93 8.69 14.55 -16.05
C GLN A 93 8.77 14.72 -17.57
N ASN A 94 8.35 15.88 -18.07
CA ASN A 94 8.39 16.24 -19.48
C ASN A 94 9.79 16.64 -19.93
N SER A 95 10.00 16.61 -21.25
CA SER A 95 11.30 16.94 -21.87
C SER A 95 11.72 18.41 -21.73
N ASP A 96 10.81 19.29 -21.29
CA ASP A 96 11.08 20.69 -20.94
C ASP A 96 11.36 20.91 -19.43
N GLY A 97 11.25 19.85 -18.61
CA GLY A 97 11.42 19.87 -17.17
C GLY A 97 10.15 20.12 -16.35
N SER A 98 8.99 20.32 -17.00
CA SER A 98 7.67 20.34 -16.32
C SER A 98 7.25 18.93 -15.88
N PHE A 99 6.18 18.82 -15.08
CA PHE A 99 5.69 17.56 -14.53
C PHE A 99 4.18 17.42 -14.75
N ASP A 100 3.77 16.36 -15.44
CA ASP A 100 2.36 15.97 -15.59
C ASP A 100 1.93 15.10 -14.40
N LEU A 101 0.73 15.35 -13.89
CA LEU A 101 0.11 14.52 -12.87
C LEU A 101 -0.34 13.18 -13.50
N ILE A 102 0.26 12.05 -13.09
CA ILE A 102 -0.18 10.74 -13.59
C ILE A 102 -1.50 10.37 -12.92
N HIS A 103 -2.52 10.07 -13.71
CA HIS A 103 -3.89 9.91 -13.21
C HIS A 103 -4.00 8.70 -12.26
N PHE A 104 -4.21 8.99 -10.97
CA PHE A 104 -4.51 7.98 -9.96
C PHE A 104 -5.95 7.48 -10.15
N GLN A 105 -6.11 6.19 -10.40
CA GLN A 105 -7.38 5.52 -10.72
C GLN A 105 -8.11 4.94 -9.48
N GLY A 106 -7.47 4.98 -8.31
CA GLY A 106 -7.97 4.35 -7.08
C GLY A 106 -7.07 3.22 -6.59
N SER A 107 -7.51 2.50 -5.56
CA SER A 107 -6.69 1.55 -4.81
C SER A 107 -7.51 0.37 -4.25
N ALA A 108 -6.83 -0.75 -4.00
CA ALA A 108 -7.33 -1.84 -3.17
C ALA A 108 -6.46 -1.96 -1.89
N VAL A 109 -7.11 -2.07 -0.74
CA VAL A 109 -6.49 -2.20 0.58
C VAL A 109 -6.88 -3.55 1.17
N TYR A 110 -5.90 -4.25 1.73
CA TYR A 110 -6.04 -5.62 2.24
C TYR A 110 -5.62 -5.69 3.70
N TYR A 111 -6.48 -6.29 4.52
CA TYR A 111 -6.20 -6.72 5.89
C TYR A 111 -5.97 -8.23 5.86
N LEU A 112 -4.75 -8.69 6.15
CA LEU A 112 -4.30 -10.04 5.85
C LEU A 112 -3.94 -10.83 7.12
N ASN A 113 -4.53 -12.01 7.29
CA ASN A 113 -4.06 -13.00 8.28
C ASN A 113 -2.87 -13.77 7.68
N ARG A 114 -1.66 -13.20 7.83
CA ARG A 114 -0.38 -13.81 7.42
C ARG A 114 0.70 -13.86 8.51
N ALA A 115 0.52 -13.15 9.63
CA ALA A 115 1.48 -13.08 10.73
C ALA A 115 1.02 -13.87 11.97
N CYS A 116 1.92 -14.15 12.91
CA CYS A 116 1.56 -14.67 14.22
C CYS A 116 2.50 -14.26 15.36
N ASP A 117 1.94 -14.20 16.57
CA ASP A 117 2.64 -13.86 17.81
C ASP A 117 3.95 -14.62 17.99
N TYR A 118 4.91 -13.94 18.61
CA TYR A 118 6.15 -14.54 19.08
C TYR A 118 5.89 -15.59 20.16
N GLU A 119 6.63 -16.69 20.10
CA GLU A 119 6.72 -17.71 21.13
C GLU A 119 8.11 -18.33 21.07
N ALA A 120 8.75 -18.56 22.22
CA ALA A 120 10.13 -19.07 22.26
C ALA A 120 10.25 -20.42 21.55
N GLY A 121 11.07 -20.48 20.49
CA GLY A 121 11.27 -21.67 19.66
C GLY A 121 10.23 -21.89 18.55
N ARG A 122 9.25 -21.00 18.38
CA ARG A 122 8.28 -21.06 17.27
C ARG A 122 8.94 -20.67 15.94
N THR A 123 8.90 -21.57 14.96
CA THR A 123 9.50 -21.38 13.62
C THR A 123 8.48 -21.19 12.49
N GLN A 124 7.20 -21.36 12.76
CA GLN A 124 6.10 -21.19 11.81
C GLN A 124 4.79 -20.86 12.55
N CYS A 125 3.82 -20.29 11.84
CA CYS A 125 2.51 -20.01 12.40
C CYS A 125 1.64 -21.25 12.51
N LEU A 126 0.89 -21.35 13.61
CA LEU A 126 -0.05 -22.45 13.83
C LEU A 126 -1.27 -22.30 12.91
N SER A 127 -1.72 -23.42 12.33
CA SER A 127 -2.96 -23.45 11.54
C SER A 127 -4.15 -23.00 12.37
N GLY A 128 -4.93 -22.05 11.85
CA GLY A 128 -6.06 -21.44 12.56
C GLY A 128 -5.70 -20.32 13.55
N PHE A 129 -4.43 -19.89 13.63
CA PHE A 129 -4.10 -18.64 14.30
C PHE A 129 -4.81 -17.44 13.63
N SER A 130 -5.16 -16.43 14.42
CA SER A 130 -5.64 -15.14 13.94
C SER A 130 -4.89 -14.04 14.67
N PRO A 131 -4.26 -13.10 13.94
CA PRO A 131 -3.76 -11.85 14.51
C PRO A 131 -4.83 -11.07 15.26
N ALA A 132 -4.38 -10.15 16.11
CA ALA A 132 -5.22 -9.10 16.66
C ALA A 132 -5.65 -8.12 15.56
N ALA A 133 -6.81 -7.48 15.72
CA ALA A 133 -7.08 -6.24 14.99
C ALA A 133 -6.05 -5.17 15.44
N PRO A 134 -5.62 -4.25 14.55
CA PRO A 134 -4.79 -3.11 14.95
C PRO A 134 -5.43 -2.37 16.14
N PRO A 135 -4.71 -2.10 17.24
CA PRO A 135 -5.27 -1.43 18.41
C PRO A 135 -5.73 -0.01 18.06
N ALA A 136 -6.83 0.43 18.69
CA ALA A 136 -7.45 1.70 18.39
C ALA A 136 -6.52 2.88 18.69
N GLY A 137 -6.12 3.61 17.65
CA GLY A 137 -5.16 4.72 17.73
C GLY A 137 -3.74 4.37 17.31
N LEU A 138 -3.47 3.14 16.86
CA LEU A 138 -2.23 2.80 16.16
C LEU A 138 -2.04 3.71 14.94
N ARG A 139 -0.80 4.16 14.69
CA ARG A 139 -0.42 4.97 13.54
C ARG A 139 0.87 4.41 12.95
N MET A 140 0.91 4.21 11.63
CA MET A 140 2.06 3.54 11.01
C MET A 140 2.50 4.23 9.72
N VAL A 141 3.81 4.26 9.53
CA VAL A 141 4.46 4.58 8.26
C VAL A 141 5.34 3.39 7.85
N THR A 142 5.18 2.95 6.60
CA THR A 142 6.03 1.91 5.97
C THR A 142 6.78 2.48 4.77
N GLY A 143 7.98 2.01 4.48
CA GLY A 143 8.85 2.53 3.41
C GLY A 143 9.79 3.65 3.89
N ASN A 144 10.38 4.41 2.97
CA ASN A 144 11.29 5.52 3.32
C ASN A 144 11.40 6.55 2.17
N PRO A 145 10.92 7.81 2.30
CA PRO A 145 10.94 8.83 1.25
C PRO A 145 12.33 9.16 0.69
N MET A 146 13.41 8.92 1.46
CA MET A 146 14.78 9.29 1.09
C MET A 146 15.58 8.14 0.47
N ARG A 147 15.03 6.93 0.39
CA ARG A 147 15.72 5.76 -0.18
C ARG A 147 15.84 5.91 -1.70
N ARG A 148 17.04 5.62 -2.24
CA ARG A 148 17.36 5.65 -3.69
C ARG A 148 18.14 4.41 -4.17
N THR A 149 18.23 3.39 -3.33
CA THR A 149 18.92 2.11 -3.59
C THR A 149 18.17 0.97 -2.92
N ILE A 150 18.21 -0.21 -3.52
CA ILE A 150 17.69 -1.45 -2.91
C ILE A 150 18.81 -2.21 -2.19
N ASP A 151 18.42 -2.87 -1.10
CA ASP A 151 19.13 -4.01 -0.52
C ASP A 151 18.08 -5.10 -0.36
N GLU A 152 18.20 -6.17 -1.16
CA GLU A 152 17.20 -7.24 -1.24
C GLU A 152 17.26 -8.21 -0.05
N SER A 153 18.18 -8.02 0.91
CA SER A 153 18.22 -8.76 2.18
C SER A 153 17.30 -8.21 3.27
N LEU A 154 16.73 -7.00 3.07
CA LEU A 154 15.92 -6.28 4.06
C LEU A 154 14.42 -6.37 3.75
N PHE A 155 13.59 -6.69 4.74
CA PHE A 155 12.13 -6.86 4.54
C PHE A 155 11.42 -5.52 4.32
N GLU A 156 11.87 -4.44 4.95
CA GLU A 156 11.43 -3.05 4.72
C GLU A 156 11.84 -2.49 3.34
N HIS A 157 12.65 -3.24 2.59
CA HIS A 157 12.98 -3.00 1.18
C HIS A 157 12.13 -3.88 0.26
N GLN A 158 12.01 -5.18 0.55
CA GLN A 158 11.16 -6.11 -0.21
C GLN A 158 9.67 -5.72 -0.19
N ALA A 159 9.20 -5.06 0.87
CA ALA A 159 7.82 -4.64 1.07
C ALA A 159 7.34 -3.49 0.15
N MET A 160 8.24 -2.84 -0.59
CA MET A 160 7.92 -1.72 -1.49
C MET A 160 8.11 -2.17 -2.95
N GLN A 161 7.02 -2.29 -3.71
CA GLN A 161 7.06 -2.86 -5.07
C GLN A 161 6.26 -2.05 -6.09
N HIS A 162 6.54 -2.31 -7.36
CA HIS A 162 5.89 -1.73 -8.53
C HIS A 162 5.66 -2.85 -9.54
N VAL A 163 4.40 -3.11 -9.84
CA VAL A 163 3.99 -4.10 -10.83
C VAL A 163 3.56 -3.39 -12.08
N CYS A 164 4.16 -3.77 -13.20
CA CYS A 164 3.74 -3.25 -14.49
C CYS A 164 2.65 -4.13 -15.09
N LEU A 165 1.41 -3.63 -15.11
CA LEU A 165 0.25 -4.34 -15.65
C LEU A 165 0.08 -4.00 -17.14
N ASN A 166 0.49 -4.93 -17.99
CA ASN A 166 0.25 -4.94 -19.43
C ASN A 166 -0.68 -6.12 -19.79
N ALA A 167 -1.12 -6.22 -21.05
CA ALA A 167 -2.04 -7.28 -21.48
C ALA A 167 -1.49 -8.71 -21.26
N ASP A 168 -0.17 -8.90 -21.45
CA ASP A 168 0.50 -10.20 -21.41
C ASP A 168 1.54 -10.34 -20.28
N SER A 169 1.72 -9.33 -19.42
CA SER A 169 2.67 -9.39 -18.30
C SER A 169 2.25 -8.57 -17.08
N SER A 170 2.67 -9.05 -15.91
CA SER A 170 2.51 -8.43 -14.59
C SER A 170 3.78 -8.70 -13.78
N ASP A 171 4.89 -8.11 -14.23
CA ASP A 171 6.20 -8.33 -13.61
C ASP A 171 6.37 -7.43 -12.37
N ASP A 172 6.58 -8.04 -11.21
CA ASP A 172 6.83 -7.35 -9.94
C ASP A 172 8.29 -6.84 -9.88
N THR A 173 8.49 -5.59 -9.45
CA THR A 173 9.83 -4.99 -9.34
C THR A 173 9.95 -4.02 -8.16
N TYR A 174 11.06 -4.02 -7.43
CA TYR A 174 11.30 -3.11 -6.29
C TYR A 174 11.45 -1.62 -6.66
N SER A 175 11.22 -1.24 -7.92
CA SER A 175 11.60 0.04 -8.52
C SER A 175 10.62 0.42 -9.62
N LEU A 176 10.51 1.68 -10.00
CA LEU A 176 9.65 2.09 -11.12
C LEU A 176 9.91 1.25 -12.39
N PRO A 177 8.86 0.85 -13.14
CA PRO A 177 8.97 -0.08 -14.26
C PRO A 177 10.02 0.29 -15.32
N LYS A 178 10.76 -0.72 -15.80
CA LYS A 178 11.86 -0.57 -16.79
C LYS A 178 11.40 -0.84 -18.23
N GLN A 179 10.11 -0.71 -18.47
CA GLN A 179 9.42 -0.91 -19.74
C GLN A 179 8.16 -0.05 -19.80
N SER A 180 7.65 0.20 -21.01
CA SER A 180 6.34 0.83 -21.20
C SER A 180 5.28 0.06 -20.42
N CYS A 181 4.42 0.79 -19.72
CA CYS A 181 3.33 0.21 -18.97
C CYS A 181 2.02 0.94 -19.25
N ASP A 182 0.95 0.20 -19.52
CA ASP A 182 -0.37 0.81 -19.70
C ASP A 182 -1.02 1.14 -18.35
N ARG A 183 -0.73 0.36 -17.29
CA ARG A 183 -1.16 0.65 -15.91
C ARG A 183 -0.08 0.23 -14.92
N MET A 184 0.37 1.14 -14.06
CA MET A 184 1.28 0.79 -12.96
C MET A 184 0.47 0.54 -11.67
N ARG A 185 0.83 -0.52 -10.94
CA ARG A 185 0.38 -0.76 -9.56
C ARG A 185 1.55 -0.52 -8.61
N ALA A 186 1.42 0.47 -7.73
CA ALA A 186 2.34 0.68 -6.61
C ALA A 186 1.89 -0.16 -5.42
N GLU A 187 2.83 -0.80 -4.72
CA GLU A 187 2.56 -1.75 -3.65
C GLU A 187 3.35 -1.42 -2.39
N THR A 188 2.62 -1.28 -1.28
CA THR A 188 3.20 -1.05 0.05
C THR A 188 2.66 -2.06 1.04
N PHE A 189 3.53 -2.95 1.52
CA PHE A 189 3.23 -3.84 2.64
C PHE A 189 3.68 -3.19 3.96
N PHE A 190 2.90 -3.36 5.02
CA PHE A 190 3.19 -2.79 6.35
C PHE A 190 3.81 -3.82 7.29
N PRO A 191 4.66 -3.39 8.23
CA PRO A 191 5.09 -4.24 9.34
C PRO A 191 3.87 -4.74 10.14
N SER A 192 3.81 -6.04 10.40
CA SER A 192 2.65 -6.73 10.99
C SER A 192 2.84 -7.16 12.45
N CYS A 193 4.00 -6.85 13.03
CA CYS A 193 4.38 -7.21 14.39
C CYS A 193 4.51 -5.95 15.25
N TRP A 194 3.74 -5.87 16.32
CA TRP A 194 3.64 -4.74 17.24
C TRP A 194 4.37 -5.02 18.55
N ASP A 195 4.99 -3.99 19.16
CA ASP A 195 5.67 -4.08 20.47
C ASP A 195 4.74 -4.42 21.65
N GLY A 196 3.42 -4.27 21.47
CA GLY A 196 2.41 -4.57 22.49
C GLY A 196 2.17 -3.44 23.50
N VAL A 197 2.77 -2.27 23.28
CA VAL A 197 2.80 -1.14 24.23
C VAL A 197 2.48 0.20 23.56
N ASN A 198 3.19 0.57 22.49
CA ASN A 198 3.18 1.92 21.93
C ASN A 198 2.29 2.00 20.69
N LEU A 199 1.30 2.90 20.70
CA LEU A 199 0.40 3.13 19.56
C LEU A 199 0.99 4.06 18.48
N ASP A 200 2.09 4.73 18.81
CA ASP A 200 2.82 5.62 17.91
C ASP A 200 4.28 5.71 18.42
N SER A 201 5.19 6.24 17.60
CA SER A 201 6.59 6.50 18.00
C SER A 201 7.12 7.77 17.33
N ASP A 202 8.23 8.34 17.82
CA ASP A 202 8.81 9.60 17.30
C ASP A 202 9.15 9.59 15.79
N ASN A 203 9.18 8.41 15.18
CA ASN A 203 9.39 8.18 13.74
C ASN A 203 8.22 7.44 13.06
N HIS A 204 7.14 7.16 13.79
CA HIS A 204 5.93 6.46 13.34
C HIS A 204 6.13 5.05 12.75
N SER A 205 7.27 4.41 13.06
CA SER A 205 7.60 3.06 12.58
C SER A 205 8.26 2.15 13.62
N SER A 206 9.03 2.66 14.59
CA SER A 206 9.86 1.83 15.48
C SER A 206 9.12 1.09 16.60
N HIS A 207 7.81 1.25 16.71
CA HIS A 207 6.93 0.42 17.54
C HIS A 207 6.36 -0.79 16.77
N MET A 208 6.76 -0.93 15.50
CA MET A 208 6.36 -1.98 14.57
C MET A 208 7.59 -2.65 13.91
N ALA A 209 7.46 -3.93 13.58
CA ALA A 209 8.45 -4.71 12.84
C ALA A 209 7.81 -5.65 11.82
N TYR A 210 8.62 -6.09 10.86
CA TYR A 210 8.30 -7.24 10.02
C TYR A 210 8.50 -8.56 10.79
N PRO A 211 7.89 -9.68 10.33
CA PRO A 211 8.18 -11.00 10.87
C PRO A 211 9.68 -11.31 10.86
N ALA A 212 10.18 -11.99 11.88
CA ALA A 212 11.59 -12.39 11.99
C ALA A 212 11.86 -13.79 11.44
N ILE A 213 10.81 -14.59 11.24
CA ILE A 213 10.88 -15.92 10.61
C ILE A 213 9.74 -16.04 9.60
N GLY A 214 10.08 -16.11 8.31
CA GLY A 214 9.12 -16.05 7.21
C GLY A 214 9.61 -15.09 6.14
N THR A 215 8.73 -14.20 5.70
CA THR A 215 8.94 -13.16 4.68
C THR A 215 8.40 -11.82 5.17
N TYR A 216 8.65 -10.73 4.43
CA TYR A 216 8.08 -9.42 4.72
C TYR A 216 6.53 -9.44 4.77
N ASP A 217 5.88 -10.34 4.03
CA ASP A 217 4.42 -10.40 3.94
C ASP A 217 3.75 -11.35 4.95
N GLY A 218 4.52 -12.21 5.66
CA GLY A 218 3.97 -13.18 6.59
C GLY A 218 5.01 -14.00 7.36
N GLY A 219 4.67 -14.41 8.58
CA GLY A 219 5.58 -15.18 9.44
C GLY A 219 5.40 -14.98 10.95
N VAL A 220 6.38 -15.47 11.70
CA VAL A 220 6.45 -15.35 13.16
C VAL A 220 7.09 -14.02 13.54
N CYS A 221 6.47 -13.29 14.45
CA CYS A 221 6.99 -12.02 14.96
C CYS A 221 8.23 -12.17 15.87
N PRO A 222 9.11 -11.16 15.94
CA PRO A 222 10.27 -11.16 16.84
C PRO A 222 9.86 -10.97 18.31
N GLU A 223 10.76 -11.36 19.23
CA GLU A 223 10.60 -11.13 20.67
C GLU A 223 10.44 -9.65 21.04
N SER A 224 11.06 -8.73 20.27
CA SER A 224 10.93 -7.28 20.45
C SER A 224 9.57 -6.72 20.02
N HIS A 225 8.84 -7.43 19.15
CA HIS A 225 7.52 -7.02 18.65
C HIS A 225 6.54 -8.19 18.71
N PRO A 226 6.22 -8.70 19.91
CA PRO A 226 5.70 -10.05 20.08
C PRO A 226 4.23 -10.23 19.65
N LYS A 227 3.53 -9.18 19.22
CA LYS A 227 2.08 -9.20 18.92
C LYS A 227 1.81 -9.07 17.43
N ALA A 228 1.25 -10.10 16.81
CA ALA A 228 0.81 -10.01 15.42
C ALA A 228 -0.52 -9.25 15.31
N ILE A 229 -0.54 -8.27 14.42
CA ILE A 229 -1.77 -7.62 13.93
C ILE A 229 -2.09 -8.08 12.50
N PHE A 230 -3.31 -7.86 12.02
CA PHE A 230 -3.63 -8.08 10.61
C PHE A 230 -2.72 -7.21 9.74
N SER A 231 -1.95 -7.83 8.83
CA SER A 231 -1.02 -7.10 7.98
C SER A 231 -1.79 -6.20 7.02
N LEU A 232 -1.40 -4.93 6.92
CA LEU A 232 -1.92 -4.01 5.90
C LEU A 232 -1.09 -4.12 4.62
N PHE A 233 -1.77 -4.19 3.49
CA PHE A 233 -1.17 -4.18 2.16
C PHE A 233 -2.02 -3.31 1.23
N TYR A 234 -1.38 -2.34 0.56
CA TYR A 234 -2.07 -1.43 -0.36
C TYR A 234 -1.58 -1.61 -1.79
N GLU A 235 -2.51 -1.75 -2.72
CA GLU A 235 -2.30 -1.60 -4.16
C GLU A 235 -2.84 -0.22 -4.59
N PHE A 236 -2.01 0.65 -5.16
CA PHE A 236 -2.43 1.95 -5.73
C PHE A 236 -2.23 1.94 -7.24
N PHE A 237 -3.27 2.28 -8.01
CA PHE A 237 -3.26 2.13 -9.47
C PHE A 237 -3.15 3.48 -10.19
N TYR A 238 -2.20 3.56 -11.12
CA TYR A 238 -1.90 4.76 -11.90
C TYR A 238 -2.04 4.48 -13.40
N ASP A 239 -2.72 5.38 -14.12
CA ASP A 239 -2.87 5.33 -15.57
C ASP A 239 -1.60 5.84 -16.25
N THR A 240 -0.72 4.90 -16.61
CA THR A 240 0.54 5.21 -17.27
C THR A 240 0.44 5.12 -18.80
N SER A 241 -0.73 4.81 -19.35
CA SER A 241 -0.94 4.51 -20.77
C SER A 241 -0.54 5.65 -21.71
N ALA A 242 -0.71 6.91 -21.28
CA ALA A 242 -0.27 8.09 -22.03
C ALA A 242 1.27 8.26 -22.08
N TYR A 243 2.00 7.74 -21.09
CA TYR A 243 3.39 8.09 -20.82
C TYR A 243 4.36 6.98 -21.24
N LYS A 244 4.63 6.88 -22.56
CA LYS A 244 5.52 5.83 -23.10
C LYS A 244 7.00 6.01 -22.71
N ASP A 245 7.41 7.21 -22.30
CA ASP A 245 8.72 7.50 -21.69
C ASP A 245 8.75 7.08 -20.21
N PHE A 246 8.58 5.77 -19.94
CA PHE A 246 8.52 5.19 -18.59
C PHE A 246 9.71 5.58 -17.68
N ASN A 247 10.87 5.84 -18.27
CA ASN A 247 12.08 6.25 -17.56
C ASN A 247 12.09 7.74 -17.14
N LYS A 248 10.92 8.39 -17.12
CA LYS A 248 10.72 9.76 -16.61
C LYS A 248 9.61 9.85 -15.54
N TRP A 249 9.13 8.72 -15.01
CA TRP A 249 8.22 8.76 -13.86
C TRP A 249 8.99 9.10 -12.59
N VAL A 250 8.38 9.93 -11.73
CA VAL A 250 8.97 10.48 -10.51
C VAL A 250 7.88 10.56 -9.44
N TYR A 251 8.11 10.00 -8.25
CA TYR A 251 7.24 10.28 -7.09
C TYR A 251 7.55 11.67 -6.53
N GLU A 252 6.54 12.37 -5.98
CA GLU A 252 6.64 13.81 -5.73
C GLU A 252 7.83 14.25 -4.87
N MET A 253 8.25 13.45 -3.87
CA MET A 253 9.47 13.71 -3.07
C MET A 253 10.81 13.66 -3.87
N GLY A 254 10.73 13.66 -5.19
CA GLY A 254 11.85 13.71 -6.11
C GLY A 254 12.48 12.35 -6.37
N ASP A 255 11.74 11.25 -6.29
CA ASP A 255 12.29 9.91 -6.52
C ASP A 255 12.00 9.38 -7.93
N PRO A 256 13.01 9.32 -8.84
CA PRO A 256 12.89 8.68 -10.15
C PRO A 256 13.20 7.17 -10.12
N THR A 257 13.45 6.59 -8.94
CA THR A 257 13.88 5.18 -8.79
C THR A 257 12.76 4.25 -8.36
N GLY A 258 11.78 4.74 -7.58
CA GLY A 258 10.72 3.98 -6.94
C GLY A 258 11.06 3.49 -5.53
N TYR A 259 12.34 3.45 -5.16
CA TYR A 259 12.76 2.97 -3.84
C TYR A 259 12.28 3.88 -2.68
N GLY A 260 11.94 5.14 -2.99
CA GLY A 260 11.35 6.13 -2.10
C GLY A 260 9.86 5.95 -1.83
N LEU A 261 9.21 4.94 -2.42
CA LEU A 261 7.82 4.59 -2.11
C LEU A 261 7.67 4.32 -0.60
N HIS A 262 6.56 4.81 -0.07
CA HIS A 262 6.12 4.64 1.31
C HIS A 262 4.59 4.75 1.37
N GLY A 263 3.99 4.27 2.46
CA GLY A 263 2.55 4.29 2.69
C GLY A 263 2.21 4.65 4.13
N LEU A 264 1.05 5.28 4.34
CA LEU A 264 0.61 5.82 5.62
C LEU A 264 -0.89 5.67 5.86
N ASP A 265 -1.28 5.62 7.14
CA ASP A 265 -2.65 5.50 7.68
C ASP A 265 -2.65 5.97 9.17
N PRO A 266 -3.49 6.94 9.65
CA PRO A 266 -4.64 7.62 9.02
C PRO A 266 -4.59 9.19 8.94
N GLU A 267 -5.25 9.80 7.93
CA GLU A 267 -6.20 10.97 8.02
C GLU A 267 -5.82 12.52 7.96
N ILE A 268 -5.99 13.32 6.85
CA ILE A 268 -5.55 14.79 6.79
C ILE A 268 -6.13 15.99 5.90
N ALA A 269 -7.10 15.93 4.97
CA ALA A 269 -7.64 17.07 4.11
C ALA A 269 -6.78 17.84 3.10
N ALA A 270 -7.46 18.20 2.02
CA ALA A 270 -6.97 19.02 0.91
C ALA A 270 -6.83 20.51 1.27
N PRO A 271 -5.61 21.06 1.41
CA PRO A 271 -5.37 22.44 1.02
C PRO A 271 -5.75 22.63 -0.46
N ALA A 272 -6.33 23.78 -0.79
CA ALA A 272 -6.62 24.17 -2.17
C ALA A 272 -5.33 24.66 -2.86
N GLU A 273 -4.47 23.71 -3.23
CA GLU A 273 -3.17 23.95 -3.91
C GLU A 273 -3.18 23.32 -5.31
N GLU A 274 -2.44 23.91 -6.26
CA GLU A 274 -2.41 23.46 -7.66
C GLU A 274 -1.50 22.23 -7.84
N VAL A 275 -2.03 21.05 -7.57
CA VAL A 275 -1.30 19.76 -7.66
C VAL A 275 -1.14 19.20 -9.09
N GLY A 276 -1.47 19.98 -10.11
CA GLY A 276 -1.43 19.55 -11.53
C GLY A 276 -2.73 18.96 -12.08
N LEU A 277 -3.85 19.06 -11.35
CA LEU A 277 -5.17 18.58 -11.82
C LEU A 277 -5.69 19.31 -13.07
N ASN A 278 -5.18 20.51 -13.37
CA ASN A 278 -5.60 21.35 -14.51
C ASN A 278 -4.53 21.45 -15.62
N GLY A 279 -3.38 20.79 -15.48
CA GLY A 279 -2.26 20.89 -16.42
C GLY A 279 -0.89 20.64 -15.77
N PRO A 280 0.21 20.70 -16.54
CA PRO A 280 1.55 20.43 -16.05
C PRO A 280 2.01 21.46 -15.01
N VAL A 281 2.69 21.02 -13.94
CA VAL A 281 3.34 21.90 -12.97
C VAL A 281 4.81 22.09 -13.30
N ALA A 282 5.34 23.32 -13.13
CA ALA A 282 6.72 23.66 -13.48
C ALA A 282 7.79 23.05 -12.54
N LYS A 283 7.36 22.41 -11.44
CA LYS A 283 8.18 21.72 -10.45
C LYS A 283 7.28 20.82 -9.59
N LEU A 284 7.86 19.78 -9.00
CA LEU A 284 7.23 19.05 -7.89
C LEU A 284 6.99 20.02 -6.73
N LEU A 285 5.90 19.83 -5.97
CA LEU A 285 5.56 20.75 -4.89
C LEU A 285 6.48 20.52 -3.68
N GLY A 286 6.32 21.33 -2.62
CA GLY A 286 7.34 21.45 -1.57
C GLY A 286 8.69 22.05 -2.02
N ASN A 287 8.91 22.19 -3.34
CA ASN A 287 10.20 22.40 -4.01
C ASN A 287 11.11 21.16 -4.01
N ASN A 288 10.56 19.95 -4.00
CA ASN A 288 11.33 18.71 -3.95
C ASN A 288 12.17 18.51 -5.24
N PRO A 289 13.51 18.44 -5.15
CA PRO A 289 14.37 18.22 -6.31
C PRO A 289 14.42 16.74 -6.68
N VAL A 290 14.38 16.44 -7.99
CA VAL A 290 14.60 15.07 -8.49
C VAL A 290 16.01 14.62 -8.09
N THR A 291 16.08 13.56 -7.29
CA THR A 291 17.27 13.10 -6.57
C THR A 291 17.54 11.63 -6.90
N GLY A 292 18.59 11.37 -7.66
CA GLY A 292 18.91 10.04 -8.19
C GLY A 292 18.77 9.98 -9.72
N THR A 293 18.99 8.81 -10.30
CA THR A 293 18.97 8.58 -11.76
C THR A 293 17.83 7.63 -12.10
N PRO A 294 16.93 7.96 -13.07
CA PRO A 294 15.87 7.04 -13.50
C PRO A 294 16.43 5.70 -13.98
N ILE A 295 15.76 4.59 -13.63
CA ILE A 295 16.31 3.27 -13.94
C ILE A 295 16.03 2.88 -15.40
N MET A 296 17.03 3.06 -16.25
CA MET A 296 16.98 2.66 -17.65
C MET A 296 16.96 1.13 -17.84
N LYS A 297 16.30 0.69 -18.91
CA LYS A 297 16.32 -0.71 -19.37
C LYS A 297 17.75 -1.16 -19.67
N ARG A 298 18.23 -2.23 -19.01
CA ARG A 298 19.54 -2.81 -19.31
C ARG A 298 19.55 -3.33 -20.75
N SER A 299 20.42 -2.77 -21.59
CA SER A 299 20.70 -3.33 -22.92
C SER A 299 21.37 -4.69 -22.76
N SER A 300 20.77 -5.74 -23.31
CA SER A 300 21.34 -7.08 -23.34
C SER A 300 22.50 -7.12 -24.34
N VAL A 301 23.71 -6.80 -23.88
CA VAL A 301 24.94 -7.00 -24.66
C VAL A 301 25.14 -8.51 -24.87
N ALA A 302 24.61 -9.01 -25.98
CA ALA A 302 24.77 -10.39 -26.41
C ALA A 302 26.24 -10.64 -26.76
N GLY A 303 27.02 -11.04 -25.76
CA GLY A 303 28.43 -11.38 -25.90
C GLY A 303 28.62 -12.55 -26.87
N ARG A 304 28.88 -12.23 -28.15
CA ARG A 304 29.30 -13.22 -29.15
C ARG A 304 30.69 -13.74 -28.81
N VAL A 305 30.75 -14.71 -27.91
CA VAL A 305 31.88 -15.64 -27.84
C VAL A 305 31.93 -16.35 -29.19
N LYS A 306 32.92 -15.99 -30.01
CA LYS A 306 33.32 -16.82 -31.15
C LYS A 306 34.13 -17.99 -30.61
N LEU A 307 33.72 -19.20 -30.98
CA LEU A 307 34.62 -20.32 -31.18
C LEU A 307 35.33 -20.14 -32.55
#